data_AF-A0A4R8BA51-F1
#
_entry.id   AF-A0A4R8BA51-F1
#
_cell.length_a   1.000
_cell.length_b   1.000
_cell.length_c   1.000
_cell.angle_alpha   90.00
_cell.angle_beta   90.00
_cell.angle_gamma   90.00
#
_symmetry.space_group_name_H-M   'P 1'
#
loop_
_entity.id
_entity.type
_entity.pdbx_description
1 polymer ?
#
loop_
_entity_poly.entity_id
_entity_poly.type
_entity_poly.pdbx_seq_one_letter_code
_entity_poly.pdbx_strand_id
1 'polypeptide(L)'
;MKRKLLLILFFASVMFTGCNQSNTRSYNDTIVDAHKLLFEATNEFLSGSLDLIGKPESKKQLLKVIDATRKKLIEAQKPVEDLLPLNDKGLRQKMLEMFSTALNSMDGLEANIDILTKKDSEPKAAIMLKGVLSSLLELDESIKEIQVEYAESNNAELR
;
A
#
# COMPACT_ATOMS: atom_id res chain seq x y z
N MET A 1 -60.71 -14.14 15.96
CA MET A 1 -59.35 -13.65 16.24
C MET A 1 -58.37 -14.18 15.20
N LYS A 2 -57.73 -13.25 14.46
CA LYS A 2 -56.40 -13.30 13.82
C LYS A 2 -55.98 -14.57 13.03
N ARG A 3 -56.42 -14.67 11.76
CA ARG A 3 -55.66 -15.36 10.70
C ARG A 3 -54.83 -14.32 9.92
N LYS A 4 -53.74 -13.83 10.54
CA LYS A 4 -52.70 -13.02 9.90
C LYS A 4 -51.39 -13.28 10.63
N LEU A 5 -50.70 -14.38 10.32
CA LEU A 5 -49.33 -14.58 10.81
C LEU A 5 -48.55 -15.63 9.99
N LEU A 6 -48.64 -15.59 8.66
CA LEU A 6 -47.92 -16.56 7.81
C LEU A 6 -47.37 -15.95 6.52
N LEU A 7 -47.00 -14.67 6.57
CA LEU A 7 -46.46 -13.94 5.42
C LEU A 7 -45.26 -13.03 5.75
N ILE A 8 -44.64 -13.20 6.92
CA ILE A 8 -43.47 -12.40 7.36
C ILE A 8 -42.23 -13.29 7.63
N LEU A 9 -42.22 -14.54 7.15
CA LEU A 9 -41.05 -15.43 7.29
C LEU A 9 -40.32 -15.74 5.97
N PHE A 10 -40.83 -15.22 4.84
CA PHE A 10 -40.20 -15.43 3.53
C PHE A 10 -39.39 -14.24 2.99
N PHE A 11 -39.29 -13.15 3.76
CA PHE A 11 -38.47 -11.98 3.40
C PHE A 11 -37.17 -11.86 4.22
N ALA A 12 -36.89 -12.79 5.13
CA ALA A 12 -35.67 -12.78 5.93
C ALA A 12 -34.51 -13.62 5.34
N SER A 13 -34.72 -14.32 4.23
CA SER A 13 -33.69 -15.14 3.58
C SER A 13 -33.02 -14.49 2.37
N VAL A 14 -33.23 -13.19 2.14
CA VAL A 14 -32.58 -12.42 1.05
C VAL A 14 -31.77 -11.24 1.60
N MET A 15 -31.31 -11.34 2.85
CA MET A 15 -30.36 -10.40 3.42
C MET A 15 -29.01 -11.11 3.57
N PHE A 16 -28.01 -10.60 2.83
CA PHE A 16 -26.57 -10.92 2.89
C PHE A 16 -26.05 -12.14 2.11
N THR A 17 -26.18 -12.15 0.79
CA THR A 17 -25.09 -12.68 -0.09
C THR A 17 -24.17 -11.56 -0.56
N GLY A 18 -23.86 -10.65 0.37
CA GLY A 18 -22.78 -9.67 0.26
C GLY A 18 -21.68 -9.99 1.27
N CYS A 19 -21.38 -11.27 1.47
CA CYS A 19 -20.20 -11.67 2.22
C CYS A 19 -19.07 -11.82 1.21
N ASN A 20 -18.19 -10.82 1.14
CA ASN A 20 -16.80 -11.03 0.70
C ASN A 20 -16.15 -12.04 1.66
N GLN A 21 -16.50 -13.31 1.55
CA GLN A 21 -15.66 -14.38 2.06
C GLN A 21 -14.45 -14.42 1.15
N SER A 22 -13.45 -13.61 1.49
CA SER A 22 -12.14 -13.74 0.89
C SER A 22 -11.68 -15.17 1.19
N ASN A 23 -11.42 -15.95 0.14
CA ASN A 23 -10.72 -17.21 0.29
C ASN A 23 -9.22 -16.92 0.32
N THR A 24 -8.42 -17.86 0.84
CA THR A 24 -6.95 -17.73 0.98
C THR A 24 -6.27 -17.23 -0.30
N ARG A 25 -6.79 -17.62 -1.48
CA ARG A 25 -6.29 -17.16 -2.77
C ARG A 25 -6.59 -15.69 -3.03
N SER A 26 -7.85 -15.26 -2.92
CA SER A 26 -8.22 -13.85 -3.12
C SER A 26 -7.54 -12.91 -2.11
N TYR A 27 -7.30 -13.40 -0.89
CA TYR A 27 -6.52 -12.69 0.12
C TYR A 27 -5.08 -12.47 -0.34
N ASN A 28 -4.38 -13.54 -0.73
CA ASN A 28 -2.98 -13.47 -1.14
C ASN A 28 -2.81 -12.66 -2.43
N ASP A 29 -3.69 -12.85 -3.42
CA ASP A 29 -3.68 -12.09 -4.67
C ASP A 29 -3.84 -10.57 -4.38
N THR A 30 -4.70 -10.18 -3.43
CA THR A 30 -4.85 -8.77 -3.01
C THR A 30 -3.56 -8.20 -2.39
N ILE A 31 -2.90 -8.98 -1.54
CA ILE A 31 -1.62 -8.57 -0.92
C ILE A 31 -0.53 -8.39 -1.97
N VAL A 32 -0.38 -9.36 -2.87
CA VAL A 32 0.63 -9.35 -3.94
C VAL A 32 0.41 -8.19 -4.90
N ASP A 33 -0.84 -7.96 -5.32
CA ASP A 33 -1.18 -6.85 -6.21
C ASP A 33 -0.89 -5.49 -5.54
N ALA A 34 -1.25 -5.34 -4.26
CA ALA A 34 -0.95 -4.11 -3.52
C ALA A 34 0.56 -3.88 -3.36
N HIS A 35 1.32 -4.94 -3.09
CA HIS A 35 2.78 -4.89 -2.98
C HIS A 35 3.44 -4.45 -4.29
N LYS A 36 2.98 -5.01 -5.41
CA LYS A 36 3.41 -4.63 -6.76
C LYS A 36 3.12 -3.15 -7.04
N LEU A 37 1.90 -2.69 -6.78
CA LEU A 37 1.49 -1.30 -7.01
C LEU A 37 2.30 -0.30 -6.16
N LEU A 38 2.66 -0.67 -4.93
CA LEU A 38 3.53 0.14 -4.07
C LEU A 38 4.91 0.35 -4.71
N PHE A 39 5.54 -0.72 -5.19
CA PHE A 39 6.84 -0.64 -5.84
C PHE A 39 6.78 0.06 -7.21
N GLU A 40 5.71 -0.15 -7.98
CA GLU A 40 5.49 0.60 -9.22
C GLU A 40 5.41 2.11 -8.95
N ALA A 41 4.58 2.53 -7.98
CA ALA A 41 4.46 3.95 -7.61
C ALA A 41 5.80 4.54 -7.11
N THR A 42 6.58 3.74 -6.37
CA THR A 42 7.90 4.15 -5.86
C THR A 42 8.93 4.28 -6.99
N ASN A 43 8.95 3.35 -7.95
CA ASN A 43 9.85 3.40 -9.10
C ASN A 43 9.55 4.56 -10.04
N GLU A 44 8.26 4.83 -10.27
CA GLU A 44 7.83 6.00 -11.03
C GLU A 44 8.20 7.31 -10.33
N PHE A 45 8.07 7.37 -9.00
CA PHE A 45 8.51 8.52 -8.21
C PHE A 45 10.00 8.80 -8.40
N LEU A 46 10.84 7.76 -8.26
CA LEU A 46 12.28 7.89 -8.47
C LEU A 46 12.58 8.39 -9.89
N SER A 47 12.00 7.75 -10.90
CA SER A 47 12.24 8.12 -12.29
C SER A 47 11.76 9.54 -12.61
N GLY A 48 10.63 9.96 -12.05
CA GLY A 48 10.05 11.30 -12.25
C GLY A 48 10.71 12.42 -11.43
N SER A 49 11.51 12.10 -10.42
CA SER A 49 12.13 13.09 -9.52
C SER A 49 13.60 13.37 -9.82
N LEU A 50 14.36 12.42 -10.39
CA LEU A 50 15.80 12.54 -10.61
C LEU A 50 16.20 13.83 -11.35
N ASP A 51 15.53 14.14 -12.45
CA ASP A 51 15.84 15.33 -13.25
C ASP A 51 15.37 16.65 -12.61
N LEU A 52 14.69 16.60 -11.47
CA LEU A 52 14.15 17.76 -10.76
C LEU A 52 15.01 18.14 -9.54
N ILE A 53 15.81 17.21 -9.02
CA ILE A 53 16.70 17.46 -7.88
C ILE A 53 17.76 18.49 -8.24
N GLY A 54 18.17 19.32 -7.28
CA GLY A 54 19.22 20.32 -7.50
C GLY A 54 18.79 21.59 -8.24
N LYS A 55 17.53 21.66 -8.68
CA LYS A 55 17.01 22.71 -9.56
C LYS A 55 15.95 23.58 -8.86
N PRO A 56 16.27 24.81 -8.41
CA PRO A 56 15.31 25.62 -7.65
C PRO A 56 13.99 25.89 -8.38
N GLU A 57 14.04 26.01 -9.71
CA GLU A 57 12.90 26.20 -10.59
C GLU A 57 11.96 24.99 -10.67
N SER A 58 12.43 23.78 -10.32
CA SER A 58 11.68 22.54 -10.43
C SER A 58 10.72 22.30 -9.26
N LYS A 59 10.79 23.10 -8.18
CA LYS A 59 10.04 22.90 -6.92
C LYS A 59 8.57 22.54 -7.14
N LYS A 60 7.86 23.29 -7.99
CA LYS A 60 6.45 23.03 -8.29
C LYS A 60 6.23 21.70 -8.99
N GLN A 61 7.15 21.29 -9.86
CA GLN A 61 7.06 20.03 -10.57
C GLN A 61 7.35 18.85 -9.65
N LEU A 62 8.38 18.95 -8.80
CA LEU A 62 8.71 17.90 -7.84
C LEU A 62 7.58 17.70 -6.82
N LEU A 63 6.94 18.77 -6.35
CA LEU A 63 5.72 18.67 -5.52
C LEU A 63 4.57 17.94 -6.23
N LYS A 64 4.39 18.14 -7.54
CA LYS A 64 3.38 17.41 -8.31
C LYS A 64 3.70 15.92 -8.40
N VAL A 65 4.98 15.56 -8.56
CA VAL A 65 5.40 14.15 -8.56
C VAL A 65 5.10 13.52 -7.20
N ILE A 66 5.46 14.18 -6.10
CA ILE A 66 5.18 13.71 -4.74
C ILE A 66 3.67 13.51 -4.52
N ASP A 67 2.84 14.50 -4.86
CA ASP A 67 1.38 14.41 -4.71
C ASP A 67 0.76 13.30 -5.57
N ALA A 68 1.23 13.14 -6.81
CA ALA A 68 0.79 12.07 -7.70
C ALA A 68 1.14 10.68 -7.13
N THR A 69 2.35 10.50 -6.63
CA THR A 69 2.79 9.26 -5.98
C THR A 69 1.97 8.98 -4.71
N ARG A 70 1.76 9.98 -3.86
CA ARG A 70 0.93 9.85 -2.65
C ARG A 70 -0.48 9.34 -2.98
N LYS A 71 -1.13 9.92 -4.00
CA LYS A 71 -2.45 9.47 -4.46
C LYS A 71 -2.45 8.02 -4.91
N LYS A 72 -1.45 7.59 -5.69
CA LYS A 72 -1.31 6.18 -6.11
C LYS A 72 -1.16 5.24 -4.92
N LEU A 73 -0.31 5.61 -3.95
CA LEU A 73 -0.11 4.82 -2.73
C LEU A 73 -1.40 4.69 -1.90
N ILE A 74 -2.15 5.79 -1.73
CA ILE A 74 -3.44 5.78 -1.01
C ILE A 74 -4.44 4.86 -1.72
N GLU A 75 -4.58 4.95 -3.05
CA GLU A 75 -5.50 4.10 -3.79
C GLU A 75 -5.09 2.62 -3.74
N ALA A 76 -3.80 2.31 -3.83
CA ALA A 76 -3.27 0.95 -3.74
C ALA A 76 -3.38 0.35 -2.33
N GLN A 77 -3.44 1.17 -1.29
CA GLN A 77 -3.59 0.73 0.10
C GLN A 77 -5.02 0.26 0.42
N LYS A 78 -6.05 0.89 -0.16
CA LYS A 78 -7.47 0.64 0.19
C LYS A 78 -7.87 -0.85 0.17
N PRO A 79 -7.53 -1.64 -0.87
CA PRO A 79 -7.91 -3.05 -0.88
C PRO A 79 -7.33 -3.84 0.31
N VAL A 80 -6.14 -3.48 0.79
CA VAL A 80 -5.51 -4.12 1.96
C VAL A 80 -6.21 -3.72 3.25
N GLU A 81 -6.67 -2.47 3.35
CA GLU A 81 -7.47 -2.00 4.50
C GLU A 81 -8.78 -2.77 4.62
N ASP A 82 -9.43 -3.04 3.48
CA ASP A 82 -10.69 -3.77 3.38
C ASP A 82 -10.55 -5.29 3.60
N LEU A 83 -9.33 -5.83 3.58
CA LEU A 83 -9.10 -7.24 3.89
C LEU A 83 -9.43 -7.54 5.36
N LEU A 84 -10.27 -8.55 5.57
CA LEU A 84 -10.43 -9.17 6.88
C LEU A 84 -9.24 -10.11 7.14
N PRO A 85 -8.58 -10.05 8.31
CA PRO A 85 -7.47 -10.93 8.63
C PRO A 85 -7.90 -12.41 8.61
N LEU A 86 -7.13 -13.25 7.94
CA LEU A 86 -7.37 -14.70 7.81
C LEU A 86 -6.12 -15.50 8.19
N ASN A 87 -5.90 -15.74 9.49
CA ASN A 87 -4.71 -16.45 10.01
C ASN A 87 -3.43 -16.09 9.23
N ASP A 88 -3.25 -14.78 9.01
CA ASP A 88 -2.36 -14.24 7.99
C ASP A 88 -0.94 -14.03 8.48
N LYS A 89 -0.65 -14.46 9.71
CA LYS A 89 0.64 -14.28 10.39
C LYS A 89 1.08 -12.80 10.49
N GLY A 90 0.14 -11.86 10.37
CA GLY A 90 0.44 -10.42 10.37
C GLY A 90 0.80 -9.85 8.99
N LEU A 91 0.63 -10.61 7.91
CA LEU A 91 0.94 -10.19 6.54
C LEU A 91 0.25 -8.87 6.16
N ARG A 92 -1.06 -8.75 6.45
CA ARG A 92 -1.81 -7.51 6.18
C ARG A 92 -1.27 -6.35 6.98
N GLN A 93 -0.97 -6.57 8.26
CA GLN A 93 -0.43 -5.51 9.11
C GLN A 93 0.91 -5.02 8.57
N LYS A 94 1.80 -5.94 8.16
CA LYS A 94 3.11 -5.59 7.61
C LYS A 94 3.00 -4.88 6.27
N MET A 95 2.05 -5.27 5.41
CA MET A 95 1.76 -4.50 4.19
C MET A 95 1.28 -3.08 4.49
N LEU A 96 0.36 -2.90 5.44
CA LEU A 96 -0.12 -1.57 5.84
C LEU A 96 1.02 -0.72 6.45
N GLU A 97 1.95 -1.33 7.18
CA GLU A 97 3.16 -0.68 7.68
C GLU A 97 4.07 -0.20 6.53
N MET A 98 4.20 -0.99 5.46
CA MET A 98 4.94 -0.61 4.26
C MET A 98 4.28 0.58 3.54
N PHE A 99 2.96 0.57 3.38
CA PHE A 99 2.23 1.73 2.83
C PHE A 99 2.40 2.99 3.70
N SER A 100 2.26 2.86 5.01
CA SER A 100 2.48 3.97 5.95
C SER A 100 3.89 4.53 5.83
N THR A 101 4.90 3.67 5.72
CA THR A 101 6.31 4.07 5.54
C THR A 101 6.52 4.82 4.22
N ALA A 102 5.95 4.33 3.13
CA ALA A 102 6.01 5.00 1.82
C ALA A 102 5.31 6.37 1.84
N LEU A 103 4.13 6.47 2.46
CA LEU A 103 3.37 7.72 2.59
C LEU A 103 4.08 8.75 3.46
N ASN A 104 4.56 8.35 4.64
CA ASN A 104 5.34 9.21 5.53
C ASN A 104 6.63 9.70 4.85
N SER A 105 7.23 8.88 3.98
CA SER A 105 8.37 9.28 3.17
C SER A 105 8.02 10.38 2.18
N MET A 106 6.86 10.31 1.52
CA MET A 106 6.37 11.37 0.64
C MET A 106 6.16 12.67 1.41
N ASP A 107 5.58 12.61 2.61
CA ASP A 107 5.39 13.77 3.47
C ASP A 107 6.73 14.37 3.93
N GLY A 108 7.70 13.53 4.28
CA GLY A 108 9.05 13.96 4.62
C GLY A 108 9.78 14.62 3.45
N LEU A 109 9.61 14.12 2.22
CA LEU A 109 10.18 14.70 1.02
C LEU A 109 9.52 16.04 0.68
N GLU A 110 8.21 16.15 0.83
CA GLU A 110 7.48 17.41 0.66
C GLU A 110 7.94 18.47 1.67
N ALA A 111 8.06 18.10 2.95
CA ALA A 111 8.56 19.00 3.99
C ALA A 111 9.98 19.50 3.73
N ASN A 112 10.78 18.71 3.02
CA ASN A 112 12.16 19.03 2.67
C ASN A 112 12.33 19.48 1.21
N ILE A 113 11.25 19.87 0.53
CA ILE A 113 11.29 20.21 -0.89
C ILE A 113 12.33 21.29 -1.22
N ASP A 114 12.47 22.31 -0.37
CA ASP A 114 13.43 23.40 -0.56
C ASP A 114 14.87 22.91 -0.50
N ILE A 115 15.14 21.88 0.30
CA ILE A 115 16.44 21.23 0.37
C ILE A 115 16.68 20.41 -0.91
N LEU A 116 15.67 19.65 -1.36
CA LEU A 116 15.77 18.78 -2.54
C LEU A 116 15.96 19.55 -3.85
N THR A 117 15.45 20.78 -3.94
CA THR A 117 15.59 21.63 -5.13
C THR A 117 16.69 22.67 -5.01
N LYS A 118 17.39 22.78 -3.87
CA LYS A 118 18.50 23.71 -3.75
C LYS A 118 19.64 23.28 -4.69
N LYS A 119 20.33 24.23 -5.31
CA LYS A 119 21.54 23.95 -6.08
C LYS A 119 22.56 23.14 -5.25
N ASP A 120 23.20 22.16 -5.89
CA ASP A 120 24.23 21.29 -5.30
C ASP A 120 23.69 20.41 -4.15
N SER A 121 22.38 20.09 -4.15
CA SER A 121 21.72 19.26 -3.13
C SER A 121 21.70 17.77 -3.45
N GLU A 122 22.22 17.35 -4.61
CA GLU A 122 22.18 15.97 -5.11
C GLU A 122 22.71 14.95 -4.09
N PRO A 123 23.84 15.18 -3.38
CA PRO A 123 24.29 14.23 -2.37
C PRO A 123 23.32 14.07 -1.21
N LYS A 124 22.70 15.18 -0.76
CA LYS A 124 21.73 15.15 0.34
C LYS A 124 20.41 14.50 -0.09
N ALA A 125 19.94 14.83 -1.29
CA ALA A 125 18.76 14.20 -1.88
C ALA A 125 18.97 12.69 -2.06
N ALA A 126 20.13 12.24 -2.53
CA ALA A 126 20.46 10.83 -2.66
C ALA A 126 20.42 10.08 -1.31
N ILE A 127 20.91 10.69 -0.23
CA ILE A 127 20.83 10.10 1.12
C ILE A 127 19.36 9.97 1.57
N MET A 128 18.55 11.01 1.33
CA MET A 128 17.13 10.99 1.71
C MET A 128 16.37 9.90 0.92
N LEU A 129 16.55 9.84 -0.39
CA LEU A 129 15.93 8.84 -1.25
C LEU A 129 16.40 7.41 -0.91
N LYS A 130 17.69 7.24 -0.62
CA LYS A 130 18.24 5.95 -0.18
C LYS A 130 17.61 5.50 1.14
N GLY A 131 17.47 6.41 2.11
CA GLY A 131 16.82 6.10 3.38
C GLY A 131 15.41 5.57 3.20
N VAL A 132 14.61 6.23 2.34
CA VAL A 132 13.26 5.79 1.97
C VAL A 132 13.28 4.38 1.38
N LEU A 133 14.14 4.14 0.37
CA LEU A 133 14.21 2.84 -0.29
C LEU A 133 14.68 1.72 0.65
N SER A 134 15.67 2.00 1.51
CA SER A 134 16.17 1.02 2.48
C SER A 134 15.08 0.56 3.46
N SER A 135 14.28 1.48 4.00
CA SER A 135 13.17 1.10 4.89
C SER A 135 12.10 0.25 4.18
N LEU A 136 11.83 0.52 2.89
CA LEU A 136 10.92 -0.31 2.11
C LEU A 136 11.48 -1.71 1.85
N LEU A 137 12.78 -1.83 1.57
CA LEU A 137 13.42 -3.13 1.33
C LEU A 137 13.46 -4.00 2.60
N GLU A 138 13.67 -3.41 3.77
CA GLU A 138 13.61 -4.14 5.05
C GLU A 138 12.20 -4.71 5.31
N LEU A 139 11.16 -3.94 4.97
CA LEU A 139 9.78 -4.39 5.07
C LEU A 139 9.42 -5.45 4.02
N ASP A 140 9.91 -5.31 2.79
CA ASP A 140 9.77 -6.31 1.71
C ASP A 140 10.32 -7.68 2.11
N GLU A 141 11.54 -7.73 2.67
CA GLU A 141 12.10 -8.98 3.17
C GLU A 141 11.24 -9.58 4.30
N SER A 142 10.78 -8.75 5.24
CA SER A 142 9.87 -9.20 6.31
C SER A 142 8.54 -9.75 5.76
N ILE A 143 8.00 -9.13 4.70
CA ILE A 143 6.76 -9.57 4.05
C ILE A 143 6.96 -10.93 3.38
N LYS A 144 8.08 -11.13 2.69
CA LYS A 144 8.41 -12.42 2.04
C LYS A 144 8.52 -13.55 3.06
N GLU A 145 9.18 -13.31 4.19
CA GLU A 145 9.27 -14.29 5.28
C GLU A 145 7.88 -14.68 5.80
N ILE A 146 7.01 -13.68 6.05
CA ILE A 146 5.64 -13.92 6.49
C ILE A 146 4.82 -14.65 5.41
N GLN A 147 5.03 -14.37 4.12
CA GLN A 147 4.34 -15.07 3.03
C GLN A 147 4.69 -16.56 2.98
N VAL A 148 5.94 -16.94 3.31
CA VAL A 148 6.33 -18.35 3.45
C VAL A 148 5.56 -19.00 4.59
N GLU A 149 5.57 -18.41 5.79
CA GLU A 149 4.85 -18.95 6.96
C GLU A 149 3.33 -19.05 6.72
N TYR A 150 2.77 -18.06 6.02
CA TYR A 150 1.37 -18.02 5.64
C TYR A 150 1.02 -19.17 4.68
N ALA A 151 1.83 -19.38 3.65
CA ALA A 151 1.63 -20.44 2.67
C ALA A 151 1.67 -21.83 3.32
N GLU A 152 2.66 -22.07 4.18
CA GLU A 152 2.79 -23.32 4.95
C GLU A 152 1.58 -23.54 5.88
N SER A 153 1.18 -22.50 6.62
CA SER A 153 0.09 -22.60 7.61
C SER A 153 -1.29 -22.80 6.99
N ASN A 154 -1.47 -22.40 5.73
CA ASN A 154 -2.75 -22.44 5.03
C ASN A 154 -2.78 -23.44 3.87
N ASN A 155 -1.72 -24.24 3.68
CA ASN A 155 -1.55 -25.13 2.53
C ASN A 155 -1.82 -24.41 1.19
N ALA A 156 -1.29 -23.19 1.07
CA ALA A 156 -1.46 -22.31 -0.08
C ALA A 156 -0.19 -22.26 -0.94
N GLU A 157 -0.32 -21.77 -2.18
CA GLU A 157 0.83 -21.52 -3.05
C GLU A 157 1.63 -20.31 -2.56
N LEU A 158 2.97 -20.42 -2.56
CA LEU A 158 3.86 -19.28 -2.41
C LEU A 158 3.73 -18.38 -3.64
N ARG A 159 3.55 -17.07 -3.42
CA ARG A 159 3.28 -16.07 -4.46
C ARG A 159 4.33 -14.98 -4.43
#